data_AF-A0A8A0RLZ6-F1
#
_entry.id   AF-A0A8A0RLZ6-F1
#
_cell.length_a   1.000
_cell.length_b   1.000
_cell.length_c   1.000
_cell.angle_alpha   90.00
_cell.angle_beta   90.00
_cell.angle_gamma   90.00
#
_symmetry.space_group_name_H-M   'P 1'
#
loop_
_entity.id
_entity.type
_entity.pdbx_description
1 polymer ?
#
loop_
_entity_poly.entity_id
_entity_poly.type
_entity_poly.pdbx_seq_one_letter_code
_entity_poly.pdbx_strand_id
1 'polypeptide(L)'
;MVKLLEDIVDEGLACLVPEYLKAVGNITRVVSIKGEDIVEKKSVKSILRRLARIYAVDIISLRSKYGKIIGQKNIVPLPFSSELILVPFKTRTPMAPWDGTIGYISYSQIEKIKEDSEDGVIIALKCGLSIKALCRKATAEKHLRDAGVVCRAYMDMYRRHEQQSIVIRDIYEAYSQPATKGDIALLTRELMELKERLK
;
A
#
# COMPACT_ATOMS: atom_id res chain seq x y z
N MET A 1 14.34 16.99 20.16
CA MET A 1 14.79 15.87 19.30
C MET A 1 14.13 16.07 17.94
N VAL A 2 14.89 16.11 16.85
CA VAL A 2 14.34 16.35 15.51
C VAL A 2 13.83 15.01 14.98
N LYS A 3 12.52 14.88 14.76
CA LYS A 3 11.93 13.67 14.16
C LYS A 3 12.35 13.55 12.68
N LEU A 4 12.65 12.33 12.27
CA LEU A 4 12.98 11.93 10.90
C LEU A 4 11.80 11.23 10.24
N LEU A 5 11.90 11.00 8.93
CA LEU A 5 10.87 10.29 8.15
C LEU A 5 10.62 8.90 8.73
N GLU A 6 11.70 8.23 9.09
CA GLU A 6 11.71 6.88 9.65
C GLU A 6 10.88 6.83 10.96
N ASP A 7 11.00 7.84 11.83
CA ASP A 7 10.18 7.95 13.04
C ASP A 7 8.68 8.07 12.72
N ILE A 8 8.33 8.85 11.70
CA ILE A 8 6.92 9.00 11.27
C ILE A 8 6.39 7.71 10.62
N VAL A 9 7.25 6.97 9.92
CA VAL A 9 6.88 5.68 9.32
C VAL A 9 6.61 4.64 10.40
N ASP A 10 7.44 4.59 11.44
CA ASP A 10 7.26 3.68 12.58
C ASP A 10 5.99 4.02 13.39
N GLU A 11 5.67 5.30 13.53
CA GLU A 11 4.41 5.73 14.14
C GLU A 11 3.19 5.45 13.26
N GLY A 12 3.38 5.28 11.96
CA GLY A 12 2.34 5.17 10.96
C GLY A 12 2.15 6.49 10.21
N LEU A 13 2.19 6.40 8.88
CA LEU A 13 2.06 7.55 7.98
C LEU A 13 0.58 7.87 7.71
N ALA A 14 0.15 9.10 8.02
CA ALA A 14 -1.18 9.60 7.70
C ALA A 14 -1.25 10.23 6.32
N CYS A 15 -0.34 11.16 5.99
CA CYS A 15 -0.31 11.79 4.68
C CYS A 15 1.05 12.38 4.30
N LEU A 16 1.22 12.61 2.99
CA LEU A 16 2.30 13.35 2.35
C LEU A 16 1.65 14.46 1.54
N VAL A 17 1.90 15.72 1.90
CA VAL A 17 1.28 16.87 1.20
C VAL A 17 2.37 17.80 0.68
N PRO A 18 2.37 18.12 -0.63
CA PRO A 18 3.28 19.12 -1.17
C PRO A 18 2.83 20.52 -0.74
N GLU A 19 3.75 21.30 -0.17
CA GLU A 19 3.50 22.66 0.32
C GLU A 19 4.60 23.61 -0.18
N TYR A 20 4.34 24.93 -0.11
CA TYR A 20 5.36 25.94 -0.33
C TYR A 20 5.71 26.61 0.98
N LEU A 21 6.98 26.51 1.37
CA LEU A 21 7.49 27.19 2.54
C LEU A 21 8.28 28.44 2.12
N LYS A 22 7.98 29.58 2.73
CA LYS A 22 8.66 30.85 2.45
C LYS A 22 10.18 30.68 2.58
N ALA A 23 10.94 31.25 1.64
CA ALA A 23 12.41 31.15 1.51
C ALA A 23 13.00 29.75 1.22
N VAL A 24 12.19 28.68 1.24
CA VAL A 24 12.65 27.30 0.92
C VAL A 24 12.05 26.81 -0.39
N GLY A 25 10.84 27.26 -0.74
CA GLY A 25 10.12 26.83 -1.93
C GLY A 25 9.38 25.51 -1.70
N ASN A 26 9.50 24.59 -2.65
CA ASN A 26 8.75 23.33 -2.69
C ASN A 26 9.24 22.33 -1.62
N ILE A 27 8.36 22.03 -0.67
CA ILE A 27 8.60 21.08 0.42
C ILE A 27 7.54 19.97 0.41
N THR A 28 7.77 18.93 1.21
CA THR A 28 6.73 17.95 1.56
C THR A 28 6.50 17.97 3.06
N ARG A 29 5.26 18.19 3.46
CA ARG A 29 4.79 17.94 4.81
C ARG A 29 4.46 16.46 4.95
N VAL A 30 5.04 15.81 5.95
CA VAL A 30 4.87 14.38 6.24
C VAL A 30 4.22 14.29 7.62
N VAL A 31 3.06 13.66 7.71
CA VAL A 31 2.25 13.65 8.94
C VAL A 31 2.04 12.22 9.43
N SER A 32 2.20 11.99 10.73
CA SER A 32 1.93 10.70 11.38
C SER A 32 0.44 10.52 11.69
N ILE A 33 0.01 9.29 11.98
CA ILE A 33 -1.35 9.01 12.46
C ILE A 33 -1.66 9.66 13.82
N LYS A 34 -0.66 10.17 14.54
CA LYS A 34 -0.85 10.94 15.78
C LYS A 34 -1.12 12.43 15.51
N GLY A 35 -1.03 12.87 14.25
CA GLY A 35 -1.19 14.27 13.85
C GLY A 35 0.08 15.11 13.97
N GLU A 36 1.20 14.50 14.37
CA GLU A 36 2.51 15.15 14.39
C GLU A 36 3.11 15.19 12.98
N ASP A 37 3.89 16.22 12.67
CA ASP A 37 4.45 16.39 11.34
C ASP A 37 5.92 16.79 11.32
N ILE A 38 6.54 16.48 10.18
CA ILE A 38 7.87 16.96 9.82
C ILE A 38 7.81 17.65 8.45
N VAL A 39 8.74 18.58 8.25
CA VAL A 39 8.94 19.27 6.98
C VAL A 39 10.19 18.73 6.30
N GLU A 40 10.00 18.09 5.15
CA GLU A 40 11.10 17.63 4.30
C GLU A 40 11.34 18.61 3.15
N LYS A 41 12.57 19.09 3.01
CA LYS A 41 13.05 19.92 1.87
C LYS A 41 13.24 19.08 0.60
N LYS A 42 12.28 18.21 0.31
CA LYS A 42 12.28 17.24 -0.79
C LYS A 42 10.88 17.18 -1.37
N SER A 43 10.77 16.85 -2.67
CA SER A 43 9.48 16.64 -3.30
C SER A 43 8.81 15.35 -2.83
N VAL A 44 7.48 15.28 -2.95
CA VAL A 44 6.69 14.08 -2.65
C VAL A 44 7.22 12.87 -3.42
N LYS A 45 7.65 13.05 -4.68
CA LYS A 45 8.28 12.01 -5.49
C LYS A 45 9.55 11.46 -4.85
N SER A 46 10.36 12.33 -4.23
CA SER A 46 11.58 11.92 -3.53
C SER A 46 11.26 11.15 -2.24
N ILE A 47 10.26 11.61 -1.48
CA ILE A 47 9.81 10.94 -0.26
C ILE A 47 9.22 9.56 -0.58
N LEU A 48 8.38 9.45 -1.61
CA LEU A 48 7.87 8.15 -2.07
C LEU A 48 9.00 7.17 -2.41
N ARG A 49 10.07 7.62 -3.09
CA ARG A 49 11.23 6.75 -3.37
C ARG A 49 11.96 6.32 -2.11
N ARG A 50 11.97 7.14 -1.05
CA ARG A 50 12.52 6.74 0.26
C ARG A 50 11.61 5.70 0.92
N LEU A 51 10.30 5.93 0.95
CA LEU A 51 9.33 4.94 1.46
C LEU A 51 9.45 3.61 0.70
N ALA A 52 9.63 3.65 -0.62
CA ALA A 52 9.80 2.46 -1.43
C ALA A 52 11.01 1.62 -1.00
N ARG A 53 12.10 2.28 -0.60
CA ARG A 53 13.28 1.59 -0.03
C ARG A 53 13.00 1.02 1.35
N ILE A 54 12.32 1.76 2.22
CA ILE A 54 11.98 1.31 3.58
C ILE A 54 11.08 0.06 3.54
N TYR A 55 10.05 0.07 2.69
CA TYR A 55 9.12 -1.05 2.52
C TYR A 55 9.60 -2.10 1.52
N ALA A 56 10.79 -1.95 0.93
CA ALA A 56 11.33 -2.83 -0.11
C ALA A 56 10.37 -3.10 -1.29
N VAL A 57 9.67 -2.06 -1.76
CA VAL A 57 8.73 -2.13 -2.89
C VAL A 57 9.19 -1.33 -4.10
N ASP A 58 8.79 -1.74 -5.30
CA ASP A 58 9.02 -0.99 -6.53
C ASP A 58 7.76 -0.23 -6.97
N ILE A 59 7.80 1.11 -6.92
CA ILE A 59 6.65 1.97 -7.24
C ILE A 59 6.17 1.78 -8.68
N ILE A 60 7.09 1.53 -9.63
CA ILE A 60 6.74 1.39 -11.05
C ILE A 60 5.91 0.13 -11.25
N SER A 61 6.36 -0.98 -10.67
CA SER A 61 5.67 -2.26 -10.61
C SER A 61 4.32 -2.14 -9.91
N LEU A 62 4.23 -1.46 -8.76
CA LEU A 62 2.97 -1.22 -8.06
C LEU A 62 1.98 -0.48 -8.96
N ARG A 63 2.39 0.61 -9.60
CA ARG A 63 1.54 1.38 -10.52
C ARG A 63 1.07 0.55 -11.71
N SER A 64 1.98 -0.20 -12.33
CA SER A 64 1.66 -1.05 -13.48
C SER A 64 0.66 -2.15 -13.11
N LYS A 65 0.91 -2.85 -12.00
CA LYS A 65 0.06 -3.95 -11.52
C LYS A 65 -1.32 -3.46 -11.12
N TYR A 66 -1.38 -2.51 -10.17
CA TYR A 66 -2.65 -2.05 -9.61
C TYR A 66 -3.41 -1.13 -10.56
N GLY A 67 -2.70 -0.40 -11.43
CA GLY A 67 -3.30 0.37 -12.50
C GLY A 67 -4.08 -0.49 -13.50
N LYS A 68 -3.55 -1.66 -13.88
CA LYS A 68 -4.28 -2.64 -14.70
C LYS A 68 -5.55 -3.14 -14.02
N ILE A 69 -5.49 -3.41 -12.71
CA ILE A 69 -6.63 -3.91 -11.92
C ILE A 69 -7.78 -2.90 -11.89
N ILE A 70 -7.47 -1.61 -11.74
CA ILE A 70 -8.49 -0.54 -11.68
C ILE A 70 -8.74 0.16 -13.03
N GLY A 71 -8.14 -0.33 -14.12
CA GLY A 71 -8.26 0.24 -15.46
C GLY A 71 -7.70 1.67 -15.62
N GLN A 72 -6.66 2.05 -14.86
CA GLN A 72 -6.09 3.40 -14.87
C GLN A 72 -4.57 3.43 -14.98
N LYS A 73 -4.06 4.43 -15.70
CA LYS A 73 -2.62 4.69 -15.82
C LYS A 73 -2.10 5.73 -14.82
N ASN A 74 -2.96 6.67 -14.43
CA ASN A 74 -2.62 7.79 -13.55
C ASN A 74 -3.39 7.70 -12.24
N ILE A 75 -2.88 8.34 -11.19
CA ILE A 75 -3.56 8.46 -9.89
C ILE A 75 -3.90 7.07 -9.30
N VAL A 76 -2.99 6.12 -9.51
CA VAL A 76 -3.11 4.74 -9.00
C VAL A 76 -2.72 4.71 -7.51
N PRO A 77 -3.58 4.16 -6.62
CA PRO A 77 -3.23 3.92 -5.22
C PRO A 77 -2.00 3.01 -5.08
N LEU A 78 -1.13 3.31 -4.12
CA LEU A 78 0.14 2.62 -3.92
C LEU A 78 0.12 1.84 -2.61
N PRO A 79 -0.05 0.51 -2.63
CA PRO A 79 0.04 -0.30 -1.43
C PRO A 79 1.52 -0.59 -1.10
N PHE A 80 1.98 -0.06 0.03
CA PHE A 80 3.33 -0.28 0.57
C PHE A 80 3.35 -1.44 1.58
N SER A 81 2.26 -1.61 2.34
CA SER A 81 2.03 -2.74 3.25
C SER A 81 0.52 -3.01 3.38
N SER A 82 0.15 -4.02 4.18
CA SER A 82 -1.26 -4.28 4.55
C SER A 82 -1.92 -3.06 5.23
N GLU A 83 -1.14 -2.30 5.99
CA GLU A 83 -1.61 -1.15 6.77
C GLU A 83 -1.47 0.19 6.03
N LEU A 84 -0.61 0.26 5.02
CA LEU A 84 -0.27 1.50 4.31
C LEU A 84 -0.59 1.41 2.82
N ILE A 85 -1.73 2.00 2.46
CA ILE A 85 -2.16 2.20 1.07
C ILE A 85 -2.27 3.69 0.82
N LEU A 86 -1.37 4.22 0.00
CA LEU A 86 -1.32 5.65 -0.29
C LEU A 86 -2.23 6.01 -1.45
N VAL A 87 -3.28 6.79 -1.16
CA VAL A 87 -4.26 7.27 -2.12
C VAL A 87 -3.86 8.65 -2.64
N PRO A 88 -3.60 8.80 -3.95
CA PRO A 88 -3.19 10.07 -4.53
C PRO A 88 -4.35 11.06 -4.71
N PHE A 89 -4.15 12.31 -4.29
CA PHE A 89 -5.06 13.43 -4.50
C PHE A 89 -4.30 14.66 -4.99
N LYS A 90 -4.90 15.46 -5.88
CA LYS A 90 -4.35 16.76 -6.23
C LYS A 90 -4.62 17.74 -5.10
N THR A 91 -3.60 18.21 -4.39
CA THR A 91 -3.76 19.04 -3.17
C THR A 91 -3.34 20.50 -3.37
N ARG A 92 -2.71 20.82 -4.50
CA ARG A 92 -2.33 22.22 -4.82
C ARG A 92 -2.34 22.51 -6.32
N THR A 93 -2.36 23.80 -6.64
CA THR A 93 -2.04 24.33 -7.96
C THR A 93 -0.53 24.64 -8.01
N PRO A 94 0.19 24.22 -9.06
CA PRO A 94 1.64 24.43 -9.14
C PRO A 94 1.94 25.91 -9.41
N MET A 95 3.02 26.44 -8.81
CA MET A 95 3.49 27.80 -9.05
C MET A 95 4.59 27.83 -10.12
N ALA A 96 5.37 26.75 -10.25
CA ALA A 96 6.35 26.57 -11.31
C ALA A 96 6.15 25.24 -12.07
N PRO A 97 6.65 25.14 -13.32
CA PRO A 97 6.76 23.86 -14.02
C PRO A 97 7.51 22.84 -13.14
N TRP A 98 7.09 21.56 -13.21
CA TRP A 98 7.66 20.44 -12.45
C TRP A 98 7.33 20.40 -10.95
N ASP A 99 6.62 21.39 -10.41
CA ASP A 99 6.09 21.28 -9.05
C ASP A 99 5.01 20.21 -8.97
N GLY A 100 5.31 19.16 -8.22
CA GLY A 100 4.36 18.09 -7.96
C GLY A 100 3.11 18.63 -7.28
N THR A 101 1.93 18.30 -7.79
CA THR A 101 0.63 18.74 -7.26
C THR A 101 -0.09 17.66 -6.46
N ILE A 102 0.44 16.43 -6.50
CA ILE A 102 -0.17 15.26 -5.92
C ILE A 102 0.36 15.05 -4.51
N GLY A 103 -0.56 15.09 -3.54
CA GLY A 103 -0.38 14.55 -2.21
C GLY A 103 -0.88 13.10 -2.13
N TYR A 104 -0.44 12.39 -1.10
CA TYR A 104 -0.85 11.03 -0.82
C TYR A 104 -1.41 10.93 0.58
N ILE A 105 -2.54 10.27 0.73
CA ILE A 105 -3.22 10.09 2.02
C ILE A 105 -3.38 8.61 2.27
N SER A 106 -3.06 8.15 3.47
CA SER A 106 -3.25 6.75 3.83
C SER A 106 -4.73 6.39 3.84
N TYR A 107 -5.09 5.36 3.09
CA TYR A 107 -6.47 4.89 2.92
C TYR A 107 -7.14 4.58 4.27
N SER A 108 -6.41 3.95 5.19
CA SER A 108 -6.92 3.58 6.52
C SER A 108 -7.15 4.79 7.43
N GLN A 109 -6.60 5.96 7.08
CA GLN A 109 -6.69 7.19 7.86
C GLN A 109 -7.77 8.15 7.36
N ILE A 110 -8.35 7.91 6.19
CA ILE A 110 -9.44 8.75 5.67
C ILE A 110 -10.72 8.42 6.44
N GLU A 111 -11.24 9.41 7.15
CA GLU A 111 -12.46 9.29 7.93
C GLU A 111 -13.68 9.72 7.11
N LYS A 112 -13.61 10.89 6.47
CA LYS A 112 -14.73 11.45 5.70
C LYS A 112 -14.25 12.37 4.59
N ILE A 113 -15.02 12.41 3.51
CA ILE A 113 -14.87 13.39 2.42
C ILE A 113 -16.10 14.31 2.43
N LYS A 114 -15.88 15.61 2.45
CA LYS A 114 -16.91 16.66 2.40
C LYS A 114 -16.65 17.59 1.22
N GLU A 115 -17.70 18.17 0.67
CA GLU A 115 -17.53 19.24 -0.31
C GLU A 115 -16.96 20.48 0.38
N ASP A 116 -16.08 21.17 -0.33
CA ASP A 116 -15.54 22.45 0.10
C ASP A 116 -16.38 23.58 -0.50
N SER A 117 -16.47 24.72 0.19
CA SER A 117 -17.22 25.89 -0.29
C SER A 117 -16.56 26.58 -1.48
N GLU A 118 -15.25 26.42 -1.64
CA GLU A 118 -14.42 27.06 -2.67
C GLU A 118 -13.86 26.03 -3.66
N ASP A 119 -14.76 25.25 -4.26
CA ASP A 119 -14.46 24.21 -5.27
C ASP A 119 -13.43 23.16 -4.84
N GLY A 120 -13.90 21.94 -4.59
CA GLY A 120 -13.05 20.81 -4.26
C GLY A 120 -13.68 19.96 -3.17
N VAL A 121 -12.81 19.28 -2.42
CA VAL A 121 -13.21 18.54 -1.23
C VAL A 121 -12.26 18.71 -0.08
N ILE A 122 -12.79 18.58 1.13
CA ILE A 122 -12.03 18.44 2.36
C ILE A 122 -12.03 16.96 2.76
N ILE A 123 -10.83 16.40 2.91
CA ILE A 123 -10.59 15.03 3.37
C ILE A 123 -10.20 15.09 4.84
N ALA A 124 -11.13 14.70 5.71
CA ALA A 124 -10.88 14.60 7.16
C ALA A 124 -10.17 13.29 7.47
N LEU A 125 -9.11 13.38 8.28
CA LEU A 125 -8.31 12.25 8.74
C LEU A 125 -8.64 11.91 10.19
N LYS A 126 -8.48 10.65 10.55
CA LYS A 126 -8.70 10.15 11.92
C LYS A 126 -7.85 10.84 12.99
N CYS A 127 -6.70 11.40 12.59
CA CYS A 127 -5.83 12.17 13.47
C CYS A 127 -6.32 13.62 13.73
N GLY A 128 -7.49 13.99 13.22
CA GLY A 128 -8.08 15.33 13.36
C GLY A 128 -7.64 16.33 12.29
N LEU A 129 -6.64 15.99 11.46
CA LEU A 129 -6.20 16.85 10.35
C LEU A 129 -7.20 16.83 9.19
N SER A 130 -7.31 17.94 8.46
CA SER A 130 -8.11 18.04 7.25
C SER A 130 -7.25 18.50 6.06
N ILE A 131 -7.34 17.80 4.94
CA ILE A 131 -6.58 18.11 3.72
C ILE A 131 -7.53 18.53 2.60
N LYS A 132 -7.30 19.72 2.02
CA LYS A 132 -8.02 20.17 0.81
C LYS A 132 -7.50 19.43 -0.43
N ALA A 133 -8.40 18.88 -1.23
CA ALA A 133 -8.11 18.30 -2.54
C ALA A 133 -8.89 19.04 -3.64
N LEU A 134 -8.19 19.38 -4.71
CA LEU A 134 -8.66 20.14 -5.87
C LEU A 134 -9.32 19.20 -6.89
N CYS A 135 -10.35 18.47 -6.45
CA CYS A 135 -11.17 17.62 -7.30
C CYS A 135 -12.60 17.58 -6.80
N ARG A 136 -13.54 17.21 -7.69
CA ARG A 136 -14.94 17.03 -7.32
C ARG A 136 -15.09 15.85 -6.36
N LYS A 137 -16.11 15.89 -5.52
CA LYS A 137 -16.45 14.80 -4.59
C LYS A 137 -16.57 13.45 -5.27
N ALA A 138 -17.26 13.36 -6.40
CA ALA A 138 -17.38 12.12 -7.16
C ALA A 138 -16.01 11.54 -7.59
N THR A 139 -15.05 12.40 -7.91
CA THR A 139 -13.67 12.00 -8.25
C THR A 139 -12.94 11.50 -7.00
N ALA A 140 -13.05 12.21 -5.89
CA ALA A 140 -12.42 11.81 -4.63
C ALA A 140 -12.95 10.47 -4.10
N GLU A 141 -14.27 10.26 -4.17
CA GLU A 141 -14.92 9.00 -3.83
C GLU A 141 -14.51 7.87 -4.78
N LYS A 142 -14.32 8.17 -6.07
CA LYS A 142 -13.76 7.20 -7.02
C LYS A 142 -12.35 6.77 -6.61
N HIS A 143 -11.47 7.69 -6.23
CA HIS A 143 -10.14 7.35 -5.71
C HIS A 143 -10.20 6.46 -4.47
N LEU A 144 -11.17 6.68 -3.57
CA LEU A 144 -11.40 5.79 -2.43
C LEU A 144 -11.88 4.41 -2.83
N ARG A 145 -12.81 4.30 -3.79
CA ARG A 145 -13.27 3.00 -4.30
C ARG A 145 -12.13 2.22 -4.94
N ASP A 146 -11.32 2.90 -5.76
CA ASP A 146 -10.14 2.32 -6.39
C ASP A 146 -9.13 1.86 -5.34
N ALA A 147 -8.89 2.64 -4.29
CA ALA A 147 -8.03 2.26 -3.17
C ALA A 147 -8.56 1.03 -2.43
N GLY A 148 -9.87 0.91 -2.23
CA GLY A 148 -10.49 -0.28 -1.65
C GLY A 148 -10.32 -1.53 -2.52
N VAL A 149 -10.40 -1.40 -3.86
CA VAL A 149 -10.10 -2.50 -4.79
C VAL A 149 -8.63 -2.92 -4.70
N VAL A 150 -7.71 -1.96 -4.70
CA VAL A 150 -6.28 -2.19 -4.56
C VAL A 150 -5.96 -2.85 -3.22
N CYS A 151 -6.58 -2.42 -2.13
CA CYS A 151 -6.45 -3.02 -0.81
C CYS A 151 -6.80 -4.51 -0.83
N ARG A 152 -7.99 -4.85 -1.32
CA ARG A 152 -8.42 -6.25 -1.42
C ARG A 152 -7.47 -7.08 -2.28
N ALA A 153 -7.11 -6.56 -3.45
CA ALA A 153 -6.20 -7.27 -4.36
C ALA A 153 -4.80 -7.48 -3.75
N TYR A 154 -4.29 -6.51 -2.99
CA TYR A 154 -3.04 -6.63 -2.25
C TYR A 154 -3.15 -7.70 -1.15
N MET A 155 -4.18 -7.63 -0.30
CA MET A 155 -4.42 -8.60 0.78
C MET A 155 -4.59 -10.03 0.25
N ASP A 156 -5.33 -10.23 -0.83
CA ASP A 156 -5.53 -11.55 -1.42
C ASP A 156 -4.24 -12.15 -1.99
N MET A 157 -3.29 -11.32 -2.43
CA MET A 157 -1.95 -11.80 -2.82
C MET A 157 -1.22 -12.38 -1.62
N TYR A 158 -1.22 -11.68 -0.46
CA TYR A 158 -0.57 -12.17 0.76
C TYR A 158 -1.27 -13.40 1.33
N ARG A 159 -2.60 -13.46 1.33
CA ARG A 159 -3.34 -14.65 1.77
C ARG A 159 -2.99 -15.90 0.96
N ARG A 160 -2.81 -15.78 -0.36
CA ARG A 160 -2.38 -16.91 -1.19
C ARG A 160 -0.99 -17.43 -0.79
N HIS A 161 -0.08 -16.52 -0.42
CA HIS A 161 1.23 -16.91 0.10
C HIS A 161 1.16 -17.52 1.51
N GLU A 162 0.29 -16.99 2.37
CA GLU A 162 0.08 -17.53 3.72
C GLU A 162 -0.55 -18.92 3.68
N GLN A 163 -1.53 -19.15 2.80
CA GLN A 163 -2.09 -20.49 2.55
C GLN A 163 -1.03 -21.47 2.02
N GLN A 164 -0.13 -21.03 1.14
CA GLN A 164 1.01 -21.86 0.73
C GLN A 164 1.93 -22.20 1.91
N SER A 165 2.17 -21.26 2.82
CA SER A 165 3.00 -21.52 4.01
C SER A 165 2.34 -22.46 5.02
N ILE A 166 1.01 -22.40 5.19
CA ILE A 166 0.24 -23.35 6.02
C ILE A 166 0.30 -24.74 5.40
N VAL A 167 0.06 -24.86 4.10
CA VAL A 167 0.18 -26.15 3.39
C VAL A 167 1.58 -26.73 3.51
N ILE A 168 2.63 -25.91 3.40
CA ILE A 168 4.02 -26.37 3.61
C ILE A 168 4.23 -26.82 5.05
N ARG A 169 3.68 -26.11 6.04
CA ARG A 169 3.80 -26.49 7.45
C ARG A 169 3.06 -27.79 7.75
N ASP A 170 1.86 -27.96 7.24
CA ASP A 170 1.07 -29.20 7.35
C ASP A 170 1.81 -30.37 6.68
N ILE A 171 2.45 -30.12 5.53
CA ILE A 171 3.31 -31.09 4.86
C ILE A 171 4.53 -31.45 5.73
N TYR A 172 5.22 -30.47 6.32
CA TYR A 172 6.38 -30.73 7.20
C TYR A 172 5.99 -31.45 8.50
N GLU A 173 4.85 -31.09 9.09
CA GLU A 173 4.28 -31.77 10.25
C GLU A 173 3.89 -33.22 9.88
N ALA A 174 3.33 -33.45 8.69
CA ALA A 174 3.05 -34.79 8.17
C ALA A 174 4.31 -35.62 7.89
N TYR A 175 5.38 -35.01 7.34
CA TYR A 175 6.68 -35.69 7.12
C TYR A 175 7.37 -36.11 8.41
N SER A 176 7.07 -35.43 9.52
CA SER A 176 7.65 -35.74 10.83
C SER A 176 6.85 -36.82 11.59
N GLN A 177 5.74 -37.31 11.02
CA GLN A 177 4.96 -38.39 11.61
C GLN A 177 5.46 -39.77 11.17
N PRO A 178 5.46 -40.78 12.06
CA PRO A 178 5.79 -42.15 11.68
C PRO A 178 4.78 -42.66 10.64
N ALA A 179 5.27 -43.21 9.52
CA ALA A 179 4.42 -43.86 8.54
C ALA A 179 3.59 -44.98 9.18
N THR A 180 2.30 -45.05 8.86
CA THR A 180 1.43 -46.11 9.40
C THR A 180 1.64 -47.43 8.65
N LYS A 181 1.21 -48.53 9.25
CA LYS A 181 1.22 -49.85 8.58
C LYS A 181 0.39 -49.85 7.29
N GLY A 182 -0.64 -49.00 7.21
CA GLY A 182 -1.45 -48.80 6.01
C GLY A 182 -0.68 -48.11 4.89
N ASP A 183 0.08 -47.05 5.22
CA ASP A 183 0.91 -46.32 4.26
C ASP A 183 1.99 -47.22 3.65
N ILE A 184 2.63 -48.04 4.49
CA ILE A 184 3.62 -49.03 4.05
C ILE A 184 2.98 -50.08 3.13
N ALA A 185 1.79 -50.60 3.50
CA ALA A 185 1.09 -51.58 2.67
C ALA A 185 0.70 -51.01 1.29
N LEU A 186 0.31 -49.73 1.24
CA LEU A 186 -0.03 -49.04 -0.01
C LEU A 186 1.19 -48.91 -0.93
N LEU A 187 2.32 -48.43 -0.41
CA LEU A 187 3.59 -48.35 -1.15
C LEU A 187 4.08 -49.72 -1.62
N THR A 188 3.90 -50.75 -0.79
CA THR A 188 4.30 -52.12 -1.13
C THR A 188 3.48 -52.64 -2.31
N ARG A 189 2.18 -52.31 -2.36
CA ARG A 189 1.30 -52.67 -3.49
C ARG A 189 1.74 -52.00 -4.79
N GLU A 190 1.96 -50.69 -4.77
CA GLU A 190 2.39 -49.94 -5.96
C GLU A 190 3.75 -50.44 -6.49
N LEU A 191 4.68 -50.79 -5.60
CA LEU A 191 5.97 -51.38 -6.00
C LEU A 191 5.80 -52.76 -6.66
N MET A 192 4.85 -53.57 -6.20
CA MET A 192 4.55 -54.86 -6.86
C MET A 192 3.95 -54.65 -8.25
N GLU A 193 2.99 -53.74 -8.40
CA GLU A 193 2.38 -53.41 -9.69
C GLU A 193 3.42 -52.87 -10.70
N LEU A 194 4.34 -52.02 -10.25
CA LEU A 194 5.46 -51.54 -11.06
C LEU A 194 6.41 -52.67 -11.47
N LYS A 195 6.71 -53.59 -10.54
CA LYS A 195 7.56 -54.75 -10.82
C LYS A 195 6.94 -55.69 -11.84
N GLU A 196 5.62 -55.86 -11.82
CA GLU A 196 4.90 -56.66 -12.82
C GLU A 196 4.89 -56.01 -14.21
N ARG A 197 4.84 -54.68 -14.26
CA ARG A 197 4.90 -53.90 -15.51
C ARG A 197 6.29 -53.80 -16.14
N LEU A 198 7.34 -54.07 -15.36
CA LEU A 198 8.73 -54.06 -15.81
C LEU A 198 9.24 -55.44 -16.25
N LYS A 199 8.37 -56.47 -16.25
CA LYS A 199 8.60 -57.76 -16.89
C LYS A 199 8.08 -57.76 -18.33
#